data_AF-A0A3C0CH47-F1
#
_entry.id   AF-A0A3C0CH47-F1
#
_cell.length_a   1.000
_cell.length_b   1.000
_cell.length_c   1.000
_cell.angle_alpha   90.00
_cell.angle_beta   90.00
_cell.angle_gamma   90.00
#
_symmetry.space_group_name_H-M   'P 1'
#
loop_
_entity.id
_entity.type
_entity.pdbx_description
1 polymer ?
#
loop_
_entity_poly.entity_id
_entity_poly.type
_entity_poly.pdbx_seq_one_letter_code
_entity_poly.pdbx_strand_id
1 'polypeptide(L)' 'SISNLVASELARKNLKCKNVRVDMDTNAQGSISITKVTVTLDAKDAARCREAQEALTKTLGIQTEVLSNGG' A
#
# COMPACT_ATOMS: atom_id res chain seq x y z
N SER A 1 -0.98 12.84 2.32
CA SER A 1 -0.96 11.62 3.15
C SER A 1 -0.56 10.42 2.33
N ILE A 2 0.20 9.47 2.90
CA ILE A 2 0.64 8.24 2.20
C ILE A 2 -0.55 7.45 1.63
N SER A 3 -1.63 7.33 2.39
CA SER A 3 -2.88 6.71 1.94
C SER A 3 -3.42 7.31 0.63
N ASN A 4 -3.34 8.64 0.46
CA ASN A 4 -3.79 9.31 -0.76
C ASN A 4 -2.83 9.07 -1.95
N LEU A 5 -1.53 8.98 -1.68
CA LEU A 5 -0.52 8.65 -2.69
C LEU A 5 -0.69 7.21 -3.18
N VAL A 6 -0.87 6.26 -2.26
CA VAL A 6 -1.21 4.85 -2.55
C VAL A 6 -2.47 4.77 -3.40
N ALA A 7 -3.55 5.43 -2.98
CA ALA A 7 -4.81 5.42 -3.72
C ALA A 7 -4.66 6.01 -5.13
N SER A 8 -3.91 7.10 -5.29
CA SER A 8 -3.65 7.73 -6.59
C SER A 8 -2.84 6.82 -7.52
N GLU A 9 -1.84 6.11 -6.98
CA GLU A 9 -1.00 5.21 -7.77
C GLU A 9 -1.76 3.97 -8.25
N LEU A 10 -2.60 3.41 -7.37
CA LEU A 10 -3.50 2.32 -7.73
C LEU A 10 -4.55 2.76 -8.76
N ALA A 11 -5.11 3.95 -8.60
CA ALA A 11 -6.05 4.52 -9.56
C ALA A 11 -5.42 4.72 -10.94
N ARG A 12 -4.15 5.17 -11.02
CA ARG A 12 -3.40 5.25 -12.29
C ARG A 12 -3.24 3.90 -12.99
N LYS A 13 -3.20 2.80 -12.24
CA LYS A 13 -3.16 1.42 -12.76
C LYS A 13 -4.54 0.79 -12.97
N ASN A 14 -5.60 1.57 -12.81
CA ASN A 14 -6.99 1.13 -12.87
C ASN A 14 -7.30 0.02 -11.84
N LEU A 15 -6.61 0.04 -10.69
CA LEU A 15 -6.80 -0.88 -9.58
C LEU A 15 -7.67 -0.23 -8.51
N LYS A 16 -8.67 -0.95 -8.02
CA LYS A 16 -9.55 -0.45 -6.97
C LYS A 16 -9.05 -0.90 -5.61
N CYS A 17 -8.57 0.05 -4.81
CA CYS A 17 -8.22 -0.23 -3.41
C CYS A 17 -9.50 -0.31 -2.57
N LYS A 18 -9.63 -1.35 -1.76
CA LYS A 18 -10.70 -1.54 -0.78
C LYS A 18 -10.32 -0.90 0.55
N ASN A 19 -9.07 -1.08 0.96
CA ASN A 19 -8.56 -0.57 2.23
C ASN A 19 -7.08 -0.24 2.11
N VAL A 20 -6.63 0.77 2.85
CA VAL A 20 -5.20 1.13 2.97
C VAL A 20 -4.91 1.32 4.45
N ARG A 21 -4.03 0.50 4.98
CA ARG A 21 -3.49 0.59 6.33
C ARG A 21 -2.05 1.08 6.25
N VAL A 22 -1.73 2.07 7.07
CA VAL A 22 -0.37 2.61 7.18
C VAL A 22 0.05 2.37 8.61
N ASP A 23 1.03 1.49 8.80
CA ASP A 23 1.64 1.25 10.09
C ASP A 23 2.79 2.25 10.27
N MET A 24 2.66 3.03 11.33
CA MET A 24 3.60 4.07 11.70
C MET A 24 4.17 3.69 13.06
N ASP A 25 5.49 3.67 13.15
CA ASP A 25 6.19 3.46 14.40
C ASP A 25 6.76 4.79 14.87
N THR A 26 6.64 5.06 16.17
CA THR A 26 7.22 6.26 16.76
C THR A 26 8.53 5.86 17.38
N ASN A 27 9.63 6.28 16.78
CA ASN A 27 10.95 5.94 17.27
C ASN A 27 11.23 6.60 18.64
N ALA A 28 12.31 6.18 19.30
CA ALA A 28 12.69 6.67 20.63
C ALA A 28 12.93 8.19 20.72
N GLN A 29 13.06 8.88 19.58
CA GLN A 29 13.18 10.35 19.52
C GLN A 29 11.84 11.06 19.32
N GLY A 30 10.72 10.33 19.35
CA GLY A 30 9.39 10.89 19.12
C GLY A 30 9.10 11.18 17.64
N SER A 31 9.95 10.75 16.71
CA SER A 31 9.70 10.89 15.28
C SER A 31 8.83 9.74 14.78
N ILE A 32 7.77 10.09 14.05
CA ILE A 32 6.86 9.12 13.42
C ILE A 32 7.47 8.70 12.09
N SER A 33 7.89 7.44 12.00
CA SER A 33 8.39 6.83 10.78
C SER A 33 7.38 5.80 10.28
N ILE A 34 7.00 5.89 9.01
CA ILE A 34 6.18 4.85 8.39
C ILE A 34 7.06 3.62 8.20
N THR A 35 6.70 2.53 8.85
CA THR A 35 7.44 1.27 8.80
C THR A 35 6.87 0.34 7.73
N LYS A 36 5.55 0.34 7.55
CA LYS A 36 4.88 -0.56 6.63
C LYS A 36 3.57 0.01 6.09
N VAL A 37 3.24 -0.32 4.85
CA VAL A 37 1.94 0.00 4.25
C VAL A 37 1.30 -1.31 3.80
N THR A 38 0.08 -1.57 4.27
CA THR A 38 -0.72 -2.72 3.82
C THR A 38 -1.90 -2.22 3.01
N VAL A 39 -2.00 -2.68 1.76
CA VAL A 39 -3.09 -2.35 0.85
C VAL A 39 -3.94 -3.58 0.62
N THR A 40 -5.25 -3.43 0.72
CA THR A 40 -6.19 -4.48 0.33
C THR A 40 -6.83 -4.10 -1.00
N LEU A 41 -6.59 -4.92 -2.02
CA LEU A 41 -7.23 -4.84 -3.33
C LEU A 41 -8.48 -5.71 -3.38
N ASP A 42 -9.28 -5.48 -4.42
CA ASP A 42 -10.42 -6.34 -4.74
C ASP A 42 -9.96 -7.75 -5.14
N ALA A 43 -10.77 -8.77 -4.88
CA ALA A 43 -10.44 -10.16 -5.18
C ALA A 43 -10.22 -10.39 -6.69
N LYS A 44 -10.94 -9.64 -7.55
CA LYS A 44 -10.73 -9.67 -9.01
C LYS A 44 -9.34 -9.19 -9.44
N ASP A 45 -8.68 -8.39 -8.59
CA ASP A 45 -7.38 -7.79 -8.84
C ASP A 45 -6.24 -8.58 -8.15
N ALA A 46 -6.52 -9.77 -7.58
CA ALA A 46 -5.55 -10.60 -6.88
C ALA A 46 -4.31 -10.94 -7.74
N ALA A 47 -4.51 -11.20 -9.04
CA ALA A 47 -3.43 -11.46 -9.98
C ALA A 47 -2.47 -10.26 -10.15
N ARG A 48 -2.92 -9.05 -9.80
CA ARG A 48 -2.18 -7.80 -9.93
C ARG A 48 -1.61 -7.30 -8.59
N CYS A 49 -1.85 -8.02 -7.48
CA CYS A 49 -1.29 -7.67 -6.17
C CYS A 49 0.22 -7.51 -6.21
N ARG A 50 0.93 -8.46 -6.85
CA ARG A 50 2.39 -8.42 -6.96
C ARG A 50 2.89 -7.20 -7.75
N GLU A 51 2.27 -6.92 -8.90
CA GLU A 51 2.60 -5.76 -9.73
C GLU A 51 2.36 -4.44 -8.97
N ALA A 52 1.23 -4.35 -8.26
CA ALA A 52 0.89 -3.20 -7.43
C ALA A 52 1.89 -3.04 -6.28
N GLN A 53 2.30 -4.14 -5.65
CA GLN A 53 3.26 -4.12 -4.54
C GLN A 53 4.62 -3.59 -4.98
N GLU A 54 5.15 -4.09 -6.09
CA GLU A 54 6.44 -3.64 -6.63
C GLU A 54 6.38 -2.16 -7.02
N ALA A 55 5.30 -1.73 -7.67
CA ALA A 55 5.11 -0.33 -8.05
C ALA A 55 5.02 0.58 -6.82
N LEU A 56 4.21 0.22 -5.81
CA LEU A 56 4.06 1.00 -4.60
C LEU A 56 5.35 1.04 -3.78
N THR A 57 6.06 -0.08 -3.65
CA THR A 57 7.35 -0.14 -2.96
C THR A 57 8.38 0.76 -3.65
N LYS A 58 8.42 0.77 -4.98
CA LYS A 58 9.31 1.64 -5.76
C LYS A 58 8.93 3.12 -5.65
N THR A 59 7.64 3.45 -5.65
CA THR A 59 7.14 4.82 -5.59
C THR A 59 7.24 5.43 -4.19
N LEU A 60 6.95 4.64 -3.15
CA LEU A 60 6.94 5.08 -1.76
C LEU A 60 8.31 4.94 -1.09
N GLY A 61 9.18 4.07 -1.60
CA GLY A 61 10.50 3.79 -1.02
C GLY A 61 10.44 3.06 0.33
N ILE A 62 9.29 2.49 0.68
CA ILE A 62 9.03 1.78 1.95
C ILE A 62 8.38 0.43 1.68
N GLN A 63 8.52 -0.50 2.63
CA GLN A 63 7.95 -1.83 2.52
C GLN A 63 6.43 -1.75 2.39
N THR A 64 5.94 -2.17 1.23
CA THR A 64 4.51 -2.23 0.94
C THR A 64 4.09 -3.69 0.81
N GLU A 65 2.96 -4.05 1.39
CA GLU A 65 2.34 -5.35 1.28
C GLU A 65 0.96 -5.20 0.65
N VAL A 66 0.69 -5.95 -0.42
CA VAL A 66 -0.58 -5.85 -1.14
C VAL A 66 -1.30 -7.18 -1.05
N LEU A 67 -2.46 -7.16 -0.40
CA LEU A 67 -3.32 -8.30 -0.16
C LEU A 67 -4.56 -8.22 -1.03
N SER A 68 -5.12 -9.36 -1.42
CA SER A 68 -6.41 -9.41 -2.11
C SER A 68 -7.51 -9.76 -1.12
N ASN A 69 -8.71 -9.21 -1.30
CA ASN A 69 -9.86 -9.55 -0.45
C ASN A 69 -10.46 -10.95 -0.76
N GLY A 70 -9.64 -11.91 -1.16
CA GLY A 70 -10.05 -13.24 -1.62
C GLY A 70 -9.10 -14.39 -1.26
N GLY A 71 -8.03 -14.13 -0.51
CA GLY A 71 -7.05 -15.16 -0.11
C GLY A 71 -5.71 -14.55 0.24
#